data_AF-A0A3N5Y5U7-F1
#
_entry.id   AF-A0A3N5Y5U7-F1
#
_cell.length_a   1.000
_cell.length_b   1.000
_cell.length_c   1.000
_cell.angle_alpha   90.00
_cell.angle_beta   90.00
_cell.angle_gamma   90.00
#
_symmetry.space_group_name_H-M   'P 1'
#
loop_
_entity.id
_entity.type
_entity.pdbx_description
1 polymer ?
#
loop_
_entity_poly.entity_id
_entity_poly.type
_entity_poly.pdbx_seq_one_letter_code
_entity_poly.pdbx_strand_id
1 'polypeptide(L)'
;MSCLLSLLAMAACGTGGTQGPARAEHHEEEPPGARELKVPAETQKKWGVVTGPVTRETLTGGVTLPGVMALNGQRSAQISTLLEGKVTSIGADLGDEVHGGQVLVVLHAPAFAQA
;
A
#
# COMPACT_ATOMS: atom_id res chain seq x y z
N MET A 1 -1.70 -34.95 -30.09
CA MET A 1 -1.66 -35.64 -31.40
C MET A 1 -1.83 -34.57 -32.45
N SER A 2 -0.80 -34.38 -33.30
CA SER A 2 -0.61 -33.31 -34.29
C SER A 2 -0.44 -31.89 -33.74
N CYS A 3 0.45 -31.04 -34.24
CA CYS A 3 1.66 -31.12 -35.08
C CYS A 3 2.16 -29.67 -35.06
N LEU A 4 3.35 -29.37 -34.53
CA LEU A 4 4.54 -29.13 -35.36
C LEU A 4 4.25 -28.45 -36.71
N LEU A 5 4.68 -27.19 -36.86
CA LEU A 5 5.53 -26.65 -37.94
C LEU A 5 5.57 -25.11 -37.76
N SER A 6 6.64 -24.49 -37.25
CA SER A 6 7.99 -24.33 -37.83
C SER A 6 8.16 -23.03 -38.64
N LEU A 7 9.06 -22.18 -38.09
CA LEU A 7 10.22 -21.55 -38.75
C LEU A 7 10.09 -20.30 -39.65
N LEU A 8 11.21 -19.55 -39.58
CA LEU A 8 11.74 -18.46 -40.43
C LEU A 8 11.29 -17.03 -40.06
N ALA A 9 12.18 -16.05 -39.84
CA ALA A 9 13.49 -15.85 -40.48
C ALA A 9 14.50 -15.09 -39.60
N MET A 10 15.75 -15.56 -39.65
CA MET A 10 16.96 -14.76 -39.41
C MET A 10 17.23 -13.84 -40.61
N ALA A 11 17.53 -12.58 -40.33
CA ALA A 11 18.25 -11.62 -41.17
C ALA A 11 18.93 -10.65 -40.18
N ALA A 12 20.17 -10.19 -40.30
CA ALA A 12 21.20 -10.27 -41.33
C ALA A 12 22.56 -9.90 -40.67
N CYS A 13 23.66 -10.32 -41.31
CA CYS A 13 25.03 -9.92 -41.01
C CYS A 13 25.20 -8.39 -40.92
N GLY A 14 25.91 -7.94 -39.88
CA GLY A 14 26.53 -6.62 -39.81
C GLY A 14 27.99 -6.77 -39.42
N THR A 15 28.87 -7.01 -40.39
CA THR A 15 30.33 -6.91 -40.26
C THR A 15 30.75 -5.46 -40.48
N GLY A 16 31.31 -4.82 -39.46
CA GLY A 16 31.95 -3.49 -39.54
C GLY A 16 33.08 -3.41 -38.51
N GLY A 17 34.33 -3.38 -38.99
CA GLY A 17 35.52 -3.60 -38.18
C GLY A 17 36.06 -2.38 -37.43
N THR A 18 37.05 -2.62 -36.57
CA THR A 18 38.32 -1.90 -36.48
C THR A 18 39.20 -2.59 -35.42
N GLN A 19 40.31 -3.17 -35.86
CA GLN A 19 41.34 -3.73 -34.98
C GLN A 19 42.27 -2.58 -34.56
N GLY A 20 42.17 -2.14 -33.31
CA GLY A 20 43.23 -1.41 -32.63
C GLY A 20 44.16 -2.39 -31.91
N PRO A 21 45.46 -2.10 -31.75
CA PRO A 21 46.37 -3.01 -31.09
C PRO A 21 45.96 -3.16 -29.62
N ALA A 22 45.39 -4.31 -29.28
CA ALA A 22 45.15 -4.69 -27.89
C ALA A 22 46.52 -4.88 -27.23
N ARG A 23 46.93 -3.86 -26.47
CA ARG A 23 47.95 -4.03 -25.44
C ARG A 23 47.43 -5.14 -24.53
N ALA A 24 48.13 -6.27 -24.51
CA ALA A 24 47.86 -7.35 -23.58
C ALA A 24 48.17 -6.82 -22.17
N GLU A 25 47.16 -6.18 -21.56
CA GLU A 25 47.06 -6.07 -20.12
C GLU A 25 47.03 -7.52 -19.63
N HIS A 26 48.10 -7.96 -18.98
CA HIS A 26 48.10 -9.20 -18.21
C HIS A 26 47.06 -9.01 -17.10
N HIS A 27 45.80 -9.34 -17.40
CA HIS A 27 44.85 -9.71 -16.38
C HIS A 27 45.34 -11.06 -15.88
N GLU A 28 46.18 -11.04 -14.84
CA GLU A 28 46.33 -12.21 -13.99
C GLU A 28 44.91 -12.52 -13.50
N GLU A 29 44.32 -13.60 -14.02
CA GLU A 29 43.11 -14.18 -13.45
C GLU A 29 43.43 -14.51 -11.99
N GLU A 30 43.01 -13.63 -11.08
CA GLU A 30 43.08 -13.90 -9.65
C GLU A 30 42.29 -15.20 -9.42
N PRO A 31 42.91 -16.25 -8.85
CA PRO A 31 42.27 -17.53 -8.71
C PRO A 31 40.94 -17.36 -7.94
N PRO A 32 39.85 -18.01 -8.36
CA PRO A 32 38.56 -17.94 -7.68
C PRO A 32 38.69 -18.67 -6.33
N GLY A 33 39.23 -17.99 -5.32
CA GLY A 33 39.57 -18.63 -4.05
C GLY A 33 40.02 -17.70 -2.93
N ALA A 34 40.10 -16.38 -3.14
CA ALA A 34 40.67 -15.44 -2.17
C ALA A 34 39.65 -14.47 -1.56
N ARG A 35 38.55 -14.95 -0.98
CA ARG A 35 37.74 -14.13 -0.05
C ARG A 35 37.42 -14.82 1.27
N GLU A 36 38.21 -15.84 1.63
CA GLU A 36 38.04 -16.56 2.88
C GLU A 36 39.07 -16.07 3.91
N LEU A 37 38.61 -15.39 4.95
CA LEU A 37 39.45 -14.95 6.07
C LEU A 37 39.43 -16.01 7.16
N LYS A 38 40.57 -16.67 7.39
CA LYS A 38 40.72 -17.64 8.49
C LYS A 38 41.04 -16.91 9.79
N VAL A 39 40.10 -16.96 10.73
CA VAL A 39 40.29 -16.41 12.09
C VAL A 39 40.41 -17.56 13.09
N PRO A 40 41.42 -17.57 13.99
CA PRO A 40 41.54 -18.59 15.03
C PRO A 40 40.33 -18.61 15.97
N ALA A 41 39.90 -19.81 16.40
CA ALA A 41 38.73 -19.98 17.27
C ALA A 41 38.84 -19.20 18.60
N GLU A 42 40.05 -19.08 19.16
CA GLU A 42 40.31 -18.27 20.37
C GLU A 42 40.03 -16.78 20.15
N THR A 43 40.33 -16.28 18.96
CA THR A 43 40.05 -14.90 18.57
C THR A 43 38.56 -14.70 18.30
N GLN A 44 37.90 -15.67 17.66
CA GLN A 44 36.44 -15.64 17.47
C GLN A 44 35.68 -15.62 18.80
N LYS A 45 36.12 -16.42 19.78
CA LYS A 45 35.57 -16.43 21.15
C LYS A 45 35.81 -15.12 21.88
N LYS A 46 37.03 -14.56 21.80
CA LYS A 46 37.35 -13.24 22.39
C LYS A 46 36.51 -12.11 21.80
N TRP A 47 36.10 -12.22 20.53
CA TRP A 47 35.27 -11.24 19.84
C TRP A 47 33.77 -11.49 19.99
N GLY A 48 33.35 -12.59 20.63
CA GLY A 48 31.94 -12.89 20.85
C GLY A 48 31.15 -13.18 19.57
N VAL A 49 31.79 -13.79 18.56
CA VAL A 49 31.12 -14.12 17.29
C VAL A 49 30.06 -15.21 17.52
N VAL A 50 28.81 -14.91 17.18
CA VAL A 50 27.68 -15.84 17.23
C VAL A 50 27.11 -15.99 15.82
N THR A 51 26.85 -17.23 15.40
CA THR A 51 26.25 -17.55 14.12
C THR A 51 24.86 -18.16 14.31
N GLY A 52 23.98 -17.95 13.34
CA GLY A 52 22.65 -18.56 13.27
C GLY A 52 22.39 -19.11 11.86
N PRO A 53 21.53 -20.13 11.71
CA PRO A 53 21.16 -20.65 10.40
C PRO A 53 20.38 -19.60 9.60
N VAL A 54 20.59 -19.57 8.27
CA VAL A 54 19.82 -18.71 7.37
C VAL A 54 18.48 -19.38 7.09
N THR A 55 17.39 -18.74 7.52
CA THR A 55 16.02 -19.19 7.24
C THR A 55 15.30 -18.17 6.35
N ARG A 56 14.42 -18.66 5.49
CA ARG A 56 13.46 -17.80 4.78
C ARG A 56 12.22 -17.67 5.65
N GLU A 57 11.88 -16.45 6.03
CA GLU A 57 10.71 -16.14 6.83
C GLU A 57 9.96 -14.95 6.22
N THR A 58 8.63 -14.94 6.36
CA THR A 58 7.81 -13.80 5.97
C THR A 58 7.81 -12.79 7.11
N LEU A 59 8.50 -11.67 6.92
CA LEU A 59 8.49 -10.57 7.88
C LEU A 59 7.13 -9.88 7.87
N THR A 60 6.34 -10.07 8.93
CA THR A 60 5.14 -9.26 9.18
C THR A 60 5.53 -8.04 10.00
N GLY A 61 5.81 -6.93 9.31
CA GLY A 61 5.90 -5.62 9.93
C GLY A 61 4.52 -4.96 10.02
N GLY A 62 4.29 -4.20 11.09
CA GLY A 62 3.13 -3.33 11.24
C GLY A 62 3.57 -1.90 11.48
N VAL A 63 2.75 -0.95 11.06
CA VAL A 63 2.90 0.47 11.38
C VAL A 63 1.67 0.94 12.13
N THR A 64 1.85 1.74 13.18
CA THR A 64 0.75 2.37 13.92
C THR A 64 0.44 3.71 13.28
N LEU A 65 -0.79 3.88 12.79
CA LEU A 65 -1.26 5.15 12.25
C LEU A 65 -2.34 5.73 13.17
N PRO A 66 -2.27 7.02 13.54
CA PRO A 66 -3.37 7.68 14.21
C PRO A 66 -4.54 7.86 13.25
N GLY A 67 -5.76 7.76 13.76
CA GLY A 67 -6.99 7.98 13.01
C GLY A 67 -7.99 8.79 13.83
N VAL A 68 -8.91 9.46 13.14
CA VAL A 68 -10.00 10.23 13.74
C VAL A 68 -11.31 9.58 13.34
N MET A 69 -12.23 9.42 14.29
CA MET A 69 -13.59 8.97 13.99
C MET A 69 -14.38 10.09 13.33
N ALA A 70 -14.93 9.81 12.16
CA ALA A 70 -15.79 10.72 11.43
C ALA A 70 -17.21 10.16 11.34
N LEU A 71 -18.18 11.07 11.19
CA LEU A 71 -19.56 10.70 10.99
C LEU A 71 -19.75 9.97 9.66
N ASN A 72 -20.58 8.92 9.66
CA ASN A 72 -20.94 8.23 8.43
C ASN A 72 -21.91 9.08 7.60
N GLY A 73 -21.42 9.71 6.53
CA GLY A 73 -22.23 10.53 5.65
C GLY A 73 -23.41 9.80 4.98
N GLN A 74 -23.36 8.47 4.85
CA GLN A 74 -24.50 7.68 4.32
C GLN A 74 -25.58 7.40 5.37
N ARG A 75 -25.28 7.65 6.65
CA ARG A 75 -26.22 7.50 7.78
C ARG A 75 -26.48 8.84 8.48
N SER A 76 -26.27 9.94 7.76
CA SER A 76 -26.46 11.29 8.28
C SER A 76 -27.42 12.03 7.36
N ALA A 77 -28.43 12.65 7.95
CA ALA A 77 -29.43 13.43 7.23
C ALA A 77 -29.53 14.83 7.81
N GLN A 78 -29.50 15.83 6.94
CA GLN A 78 -29.87 17.19 7.30
C GLN A 78 -31.35 17.36 6.99
N ILE A 79 -32.16 17.56 8.04
CA ILE A 79 -33.61 17.67 7.91
C ILE A 79 -33.98 19.15 7.87
N SER A 80 -34.73 19.54 6.84
CA SER A 80 -35.28 20.88 6.67
C SER A 80 -36.78 20.81 6.37
N THR A 81 -37.46 21.94 6.52
CA THR A 81 -38.89 22.06 6.26
C THR A 81 -39.09 22.42 4.79
N LEU A 82 -40.10 21.84 4.14
CA LEU A 82 -40.43 22.16 2.75
C LEU A 82 -41.23 23.48 2.63
N LEU A 83 -41.91 23.86 3.70
CA LEU A 83 -42.73 25.06 3.79
C LEU A 83 -42.17 25.99 4.85
N GLU A 84 -42.42 27.28 4.66
CA GLU A 84 -42.20 28.29 5.70
C GLU A 84 -43.30 28.20 6.77
N GLY A 85 -42.92 28.40 8.02
CA GLY A 85 -43.83 28.33 9.15
C GLY A 85 -43.17 28.70 10.46
N LYS A 86 -43.99 28.79 11.51
CA LYS A 86 -43.54 29.10 12.88
C LYS A 86 -43.42 27.82 13.70
N VAL A 87 -42.28 27.62 14.37
CA VAL A 87 -42.07 26.50 15.29
C VAL A 87 -43.00 26.64 16.49
N THR A 88 -43.71 25.56 16.82
CA THR A 88 -44.66 25.48 17.95
C THR A 88 -44.09 24.63 19.07
N SER A 89 -43.36 23.56 18.75
CA SER A 89 -42.65 22.74 19.74
C SER A 89 -41.39 22.11 19.17
N ILE A 90 -40.43 21.82 20.04
CA ILE A 90 -39.18 21.12 19.73
C ILE A 90 -39.20 19.80 20.52
N GLY A 91 -38.89 18.69 19.84
CA GLY A 91 -38.98 17.33 20.38
C GLY A 91 -37.66 16.63 20.65
N ALA A 92 -36.52 17.23 20.26
CA ALA A 92 -35.17 16.73 20.53
C ALA A 92 -34.18 17.90 20.59
N ASP A 93 -33.15 17.78 21.42
CA ASP A 93 -32.07 18.76 21.55
C ASP A 93 -30.72 18.19 21.05
N LEU A 94 -29.70 19.04 20.99
CA LEU A 94 -28.37 18.66 20.54
C LEU A 94 -27.74 17.64 21.50
N GLY A 95 -27.38 16.49 20.94
CA GLY A 95 -26.75 15.39 21.68
C GLY A 95 -27.74 14.28 22.07
N ASP A 96 -29.04 14.49 21.87
CA ASP A 96 -30.04 13.44 22.09
C ASP A 96 -29.89 12.32 21.06
N GLU A 97 -30.07 11.09 21.52
CA GLU A 97 -30.19 9.94 20.64
C GLU A 97 -31.62 9.89 20.07
N VAL A 98 -31.72 9.82 18.74
CA VAL A 98 -33.00 9.85 18.02
C VAL A 98 -33.13 8.64 17.10
N HIS A 99 -34.37 8.20 16.89
CA HIS A 99 -34.68 7.03 16.06
C HIS A 99 -35.54 7.41 14.85
N GLY A 100 -35.58 6.54 13.84
CA GLY A 100 -36.40 6.75 12.64
C GLY A 100 -37.88 6.92 12.99
N GLY A 101 -38.49 8.00 12.51
CA GLY A 101 -39.90 8.33 12.76
C GLY A 101 -40.18 9.14 14.02
N GLN A 102 -39.15 9.45 14.82
CA GLN A 102 -39.29 10.34 15.98
C GLN A 102 -39.61 11.78 15.55
N VAL A 103 -40.52 12.43 16.28
CA VAL A 103 -40.89 13.84 16.03
C VAL A 103 -39.79 14.76 16.55
N LEU A 104 -39.12 15.46 15.65
CA LEU A 104 -38.05 16.42 16.00
C LEU A 104 -38.57 17.83 16.24
N VAL A 105 -39.57 18.26 15.46
CA VAL A 105 -40.15 19.60 15.53
C VAL A 105 -41.61 19.57 15.09
N VAL A 106 -42.44 20.42 15.70
CA VAL A 106 -43.80 20.71 15.22
C VAL A 106 -43.86 22.18 14.86
N LEU A 107 -44.36 22.47 13.67
CA LEU A 107 -44.49 23.82 13.15
C LEU A 107 -45.88 24.07 12.59
N HIS A 108 -46.27 25.34 12.58
CA HIS A 108 -47.47 25.82 11.94
C HIS A 108 -47.09 26.53 10.62
N ALA A 109 -47.44 25.92 9.48
CA ALA A 109 -47.19 26.45 8.15
C ALA A 109 -48.48 27.03 7.54
N PRO A 110 -48.61 28.37 7.38
CA PRO A 110 -49.82 28.99 6.84
C PRO A 110 -50.18 28.50 5.43
N ALA A 111 -49.16 28.23 4.60
CA ALA A 111 -49.34 27.72 3.25
C ALA A 111 -50.00 26.33 3.19
N PHE A 112 -49.90 25.53 4.26
CA PHE A 112 -50.57 24.22 4.33
C PHE A 112 -52.06 24.33 4.67
N ALA A 113 -52.47 25.36 5.43
CA ALA A 113 -53.86 25.55 5.83
C ALA A 113 -54.77 26.07 4.69
N GLN A 114 -54.17 26.55 3.60
CA GLN A 114 -54.87 27.11 2.43
C GLN A 114 -54.95 26.13 1.24
N ALA A 115 -54.39 24.93 1.39
CA ALA A 115 -54.31 23.90 0.35
C ALA A 115 -55.50 22.94 0.36
#